data_AF-A0A6I3ZXS5-F1
#
_entry.id   AF-A0A6I3ZXS5-F1
#
_cell.length_a   1.000
_cell.length_b   1.000
_cell.length_c   1.000
_cell.angle_alpha   90.00
_cell.angle_beta   90.00
_cell.angle_gamma   90.00
#
_symmetry.space_group_name_H-M   'P 1'
#
loop_
_entity.id
_entity.type
_entity.pdbx_description
1 polymer ?
#
loop_
_entity_poly.entity_id
_entity_poly.type
_entity_poly.pdbx_seq_one_letter_code
_entity_poly.pdbx_strand_id
1 'polypeptide(L)'
;MPYETTAQPIKLGYLMDFRLPDAYPKEMKDDLSQSFELVFKTALTEGVIDRPVEIIYKEVEGLPKGTIKAVIDAFGELVDEGCLAVFGPHITDNAVPTREAIEERFQIPAISVSGSDDWLGEWTFAFPQGSLTDEPIFWADQLAKAGYREVGVLIEHSLVGDTYLRHFRDACRRKDIRIIAEAKIAQTAQNVHEVVKTMHDAKPDALVHCGFGFGIVFLNAALQALDWDPPRFTSTAFQNAWISPVMWQAFMGWTGVDQYDEANPVGQRFLDDYQKAYGRRPEYCVPVVNRDVATALLRAFTDAHPLSPRGVKEALERVKMMPAAAGAPGTRVSFGKWTRRAWMGAGYLVARQLDADGVNSHLVDRFGEE
;
A
#
# COMPACT_ATOMS: atom_id res chain seq x y z
N MET A 1 5.00 1.46 -51.12
CA MET A 1 4.88 0.63 -49.91
C MET A 1 4.31 1.52 -48.82
N PRO A 2 3.22 1.17 -48.14
CA PRO A 2 2.82 1.91 -46.96
C PRO A 2 3.90 1.69 -45.90
N TYR A 3 4.44 2.78 -45.35
CA TYR A 3 5.29 2.76 -44.15
C TYR A 3 4.38 2.46 -42.93
N GLU A 4 3.80 1.25 -42.87
CA GLU A 4 3.12 0.79 -41.66
C GLU A 4 4.18 0.21 -40.72
N THR A 5 4.86 1.09 -40.02
CA THR A 5 5.68 0.73 -38.86
C THR A 5 4.80 0.93 -37.63
N THR A 6 4.33 -0.16 -37.03
CA THR A 6 3.71 -0.10 -35.71
C THR A 6 4.72 0.48 -34.70
N ALA A 7 4.30 1.47 -33.92
CA ALA A 7 5.15 2.04 -32.88
C ALA A 7 5.49 0.97 -31.83
N GLN A 8 6.72 1.01 -31.31
CA GLN A 8 7.12 0.14 -30.19
C GLN A 8 6.25 0.42 -28.96
N PRO A 9 5.92 -0.61 -28.15
CA PRO A 9 5.14 -0.44 -26.93
C PRO A 9 5.82 0.51 -25.93
N ILE A 10 5.00 1.15 -25.09
CA ILE A 10 5.49 1.78 -23.85
C ILE A 10 5.80 0.68 -22.86
N LYS A 11 7.04 0.54 -22.43
CA LYS A 11 7.42 -0.43 -21.39
C LYS A 11 7.24 0.18 -20.00
N LEU A 12 6.46 -0.48 -19.14
CA LEU A 12 6.30 -0.19 -17.72
C LEU A 12 6.88 -1.35 -16.92
N GLY A 13 7.85 -1.08 -16.06
CA GLY A 13 8.35 -2.09 -15.12
C GLY A 13 7.36 -2.28 -13.97
N TYR A 14 7.15 -3.51 -13.55
CA TYR A 14 6.48 -3.84 -12.28
C TYR A 14 7.46 -4.65 -11.45
N LEU A 15 8.02 -4.03 -10.41
CA LEU A 15 8.94 -4.65 -9.47
C LEU A 15 8.21 -5.08 -8.19
N MET A 16 7.95 -6.38 -8.07
CA MET A 16 7.48 -7.00 -6.84
C MET A 16 8.68 -7.37 -5.96
N ASP A 17 8.88 -6.66 -4.85
CA ASP A 17 10.03 -6.79 -3.95
C ASP A 17 9.83 -7.80 -2.80
N PHE A 18 8.84 -8.68 -2.93
CA PHE A 18 8.69 -9.89 -2.14
C PHE A 18 8.15 -11.04 -3.01
N ARG A 19 8.51 -12.30 -2.72
CA ARG A 19 7.89 -13.42 -3.43
C ARG A 19 6.54 -13.76 -2.85
N LEU A 20 5.55 -13.78 -3.74
CA LEU A 20 4.23 -14.31 -3.41
C LEU A 20 4.37 -15.81 -3.11
N PRO A 21 3.71 -16.33 -2.06
CA PRO A 21 3.77 -17.75 -1.77
C PRO A 21 3.15 -18.56 -2.91
N ASP A 22 3.60 -19.80 -3.12
CA ASP A 22 3.07 -20.68 -4.18
C ASP A 22 1.55 -20.89 -4.07
N ALA A 23 1.01 -20.83 -2.83
CA ALA A 23 -0.41 -20.95 -2.54
C ALA A 23 -1.19 -19.62 -2.65
N TYR A 24 -0.55 -18.52 -3.09
CA TYR A 24 -1.23 -17.25 -3.28
C TYR A 24 -2.32 -17.41 -4.34
N PRO A 25 -3.58 -17.01 -4.06
CA PRO A 25 -4.68 -17.27 -4.97
C PRO A 25 -4.42 -16.64 -6.34
N LYS A 26 -4.63 -17.42 -7.41
CA LYS A 26 -4.39 -16.96 -8.79
C LYS A 26 -5.14 -15.67 -9.06
N GLU A 27 -6.40 -15.60 -8.62
CA GLU A 27 -7.22 -14.44 -8.91
C GLU A 27 -6.77 -13.19 -8.16
N MET A 28 -6.22 -13.33 -6.95
CA MET A 28 -5.61 -12.20 -6.23
C MET A 28 -4.30 -11.76 -6.91
N LYS A 29 -3.57 -12.70 -7.51
CA LYS A 29 -2.40 -12.41 -8.35
C LYS A 29 -2.80 -11.67 -9.64
N ASP A 30 -3.89 -12.11 -10.26
CA ASP A 30 -4.44 -11.47 -11.45
C ASP A 30 -4.85 -10.01 -11.14
N ASP A 31 -5.45 -9.75 -9.97
CA ASP A 31 -5.88 -8.41 -9.54
C ASP A 31 -4.73 -7.38 -9.52
N LEU A 32 -3.47 -7.83 -9.35
CA LEU A 32 -2.28 -7.00 -9.43
C LEU A 32 -2.08 -6.41 -10.84
N SER A 33 -2.16 -7.22 -11.91
CA SER A 33 -1.87 -6.78 -13.28
C SER A 33 -3.12 -6.39 -14.07
N GLN A 34 -4.24 -7.10 -13.89
CA GLN A 34 -5.48 -6.88 -14.64
C GLN A 34 -6.04 -5.46 -14.46
N SER A 35 -5.81 -4.85 -13.28
CA SER A 35 -6.21 -3.46 -13.04
C SER A 35 -5.48 -2.47 -13.94
N PHE A 36 -4.18 -2.69 -14.18
CA PHE A 36 -3.39 -1.89 -15.13
C PHE A 36 -3.80 -2.19 -16.57
N GLU A 37 -3.91 -3.49 -16.91
CA GLU A 37 -4.29 -3.94 -18.24
C GLU A 37 -5.64 -3.37 -18.68
N LEU A 38 -6.64 -3.37 -17.79
CA LEU A 38 -7.97 -2.83 -18.09
C LEU A 38 -7.92 -1.34 -18.41
N VAL A 39 -7.17 -0.55 -17.62
CA VAL A 39 -7.00 0.90 -17.86
C VAL A 39 -6.29 1.15 -19.20
N PHE A 40 -5.16 0.48 -19.44
CA PHE A 40 -4.37 0.71 -20.65
C PHE A 40 -5.05 0.17 -21.92
N LYS A 41 -5.69 -0.99 -21.87
CA LYS A 41 -6.43 -1.58 -23.01
C LYS A 41 -7.63 -0.73 -23.39
N THR A 42 -8.36 -0.22 -22.39
CA THR A 42 -9.48 0.71 -22.64
C THR A 42 -8.97 1.95 -23.35
N ALA A 43 -7.91 2.57 -22.83
CA ALA A 43 -7.31 3.76 -23.44
C ALA A 43 -6.81 3.54 -24.87
N LEU A 44 -6.21 2.38 -25.16
CA LEU A 44 -5.80 2.02 -26.51
C LEU A 44 -7.00 1.83 -27.44
N THR A 45 -8.05 1.15 -26.97
CA THR A 45 -9.28 0.89 -27.75
C THR A 45 -10.02 2.19 -28.06
N GLU A 46 -10.00 3.15 -27.14
CA GLU A 46 -10.60 4.48 -27.30
C GLU A 46 -9.71 5.47 -28.07
N GLY A 47 -8.48 5.09 -28.42
CA GLY A 47 -7.54 5.93 -29.16
C GLY A 47 -6.92 7.07 -28.33
N VAL A 48 -6.96 6.98 -26.99
CA VAL A 48 -6.29 7.93 -26.07
C VAL A 48 -4.76 7.79 -26.17
N ILE A 49 -4.28 6.56 -26.36
CA ILE A 49 -2.89 6.24 -26.68
C ILE A 49 -2.84 5.52 -28.03
N ASP A 50 -1.74 5.70 -28.77
CA ASP A 50 -1.55 5.17 -30.13
C ASP A 50 -0.74 3.86 -30.17
N ARG A 51 -0.29 3.37 -29.02
CA ARG A 51 0.53 2.18 -28.85
C ARG A 51 0.22 1.49 -27.52
N PRO A 52 0.38 0.17 -27.42
CA PRO A 52 0.13 -0.55 -26.18
C PRO A 52 1.15 -0.19 -25.09
N VAL A 53 0.72 -0.37 -23.83
CA VAL A 53 1.62 -0.40 -22.67
C VAL A 53 1.91 -1.86 -22.35
N GLU A 54 3.18 -2.24 -22.37
CA GLU A 54 3.68 -3.57 -22.00
C GLU A 54 4.19 -3.53 -20.56
N ILE A 55 3.67 -4.42 -19.70
CA ILE A 55 4.12 -4.54 -18.31
C ILE A 55 5.21 -5.61 -18.24
N ILE A 56 6.42 -5.20 -17.87
CA ILE A 56 7.54 -6.10 -17.62
C ILE A 56 7.58 -6.41 -16.13
N TYR A 57 7.09 -7.58 -15.76
CA TYR A 57 7.02 -8.02 -14.38
C TYR A 57 8.33 -8.64 -13.90
N LYS A 58 8.83 -8.18 -12.75
CA LYS A 58 10.01 -8.70 -12.08
C LYS A 58 9.70 -8.95 -10.62
N GLU A 59 9.92 -10.18 -10.16
CA GLU A 59 9.72 -10.59 -8.77
C GLU A 59 11.07 -10.94 -8.12
N VAL A 60 11.31 -10.41 -6.94
CA VAL A 60 12.57 -10.60 -6.20
C VAL A 60 12.28 -10.66 -4.70
N GLU A 61 13.06 -11.45 -3.96
CA GLU A 61 12.99 -11.47 -2.51
C GLU A 61 13.84 -10.32 -1.95
N GLY A 62 13.19 -9.23 -1.54
CA GLY A 62 13.81 -8.11 -0.82
C GLY A 62 13.88 -8.36 0.69
N LEU A 63 14.24 -7.32 1.45
CA LEU A 63 14.18 -7.36 2.92
C LEU A 63 12.73 -7.61 3.40
N PRO A 64 12.55 -8.29 4.55
CA PRO A 64 13.59 -8.77 5.47
C PRO A 64 14.18 -10.15 5.13
N LYS A 65 13.63 -10.89 4.15
CA LYS A 65 14.03 -12.29 3.88
C LYS A 65 15.17 -12.43 2.88
N GLY A 66 15.28 -11.52 1.94
CA GLY A 66 16.32 -11.44 0.92
C GLY A 66 17.23 -10.25 1.13
N THR A 67 17.57 -9.52 0.06
CA THR A 67 18.58 -8.44 0.15
C THR A 67 18.18 -7.20 -0.64
N ILE A 68 18.56 -6.04 -0.12
CA ILE A 68 18.41 -4.76 -0.82
C ILE A 68 19.16 -4.74 -2.17
N LYS A 69 20.33 -5.39 -2.25
CA LYS A 69 21.08 -5.49 -3.50
C LYS A 69 20.24 -6.15 -4.60
N ALA A 70 19.56 -7.24 -4.28
CA ALA A 70 18.72 -7.95 -5.24
C ALA A 70 17.58 -7.06 -5.77
N VAL A 71 16.98 -6.23 -4.92
CA VAL A 71 15.96 -5.25 -5.33
C VAL A 71 16.54 -4.19 -6.26
N ILE A 72 17.70 -3.63 -5.91
CA ILE A 72 18.40 -2.63 -6.73
C ILE A 72 18.82 -3.19 -8.09
N ASP A 73 19.32 -4.42 -8.13
CA ASP A 73 19.70 -5.11 -9.37
C ASP A 73 18.45 -5.36 -10.24
N ALA A 74 17.38 -5.89 -9.65
CA ALA A 74 16.11 -6.13 -10.35
C ALA A 74 15.50 -4.84 -10.92
N PHE A 75 15.60 -3.72 -10.19
CA PHE A 75 15.23 -2.41 -10.72
C PHE A 75 16.09 -2.04 -11.94
N GLY A 76 17.40 -2.24 -11.85
CA GLY A 76 18.32 -1.98 -12.97
C GLY A 76 18.02 -2.81 -14.22
N GLU A 77 17.65 -4.07 -14.05
CA GLU A 77 17.23 -4.92 -15.17
C GLU A 77 15.99 -4.37 -15.88
N LEU A 78 15.01 -3.81 -15.14
CA LEU A 78 13.85 -3.14 -15.73
C LEU A 78 14.23 -1.87 -16.49
N VAL A 79 15.25 -1.14 -16.00
CA VAL A 79 15.81 0.03 -16.69
C VAL A 79 16.47 -0.40 -17.99
N ASP A 80 17.26 -1.48 -17.97
CA ASP A 80 17.95 -2.02 -19.14
C ASP A 80 16.99 -2.56 -20.20
N GLU A 81 15.82 -3.06 -19.79
CA GLU A 81 14.71 -3.42 -20.68
C GLU A 81 14.09 -2.21 -21.41
N GLY A 82 14.40 -0.98 -21.00
CA GLY A 82 13.90 0.25 -21.59
C GLY A 82 12.56 0.71 -21.00
N CYS A 83 12.25 0.34 -19.75
CA CYS A 83 11.07 0.83 -19.07
C CYS A 83 11.13 2.36 -18.88
N LEU A 84 10.02 3.05 -19.19
CA LEU A 84 9.92 4.51 -19.02
C LEU A 84 9.52 4.92 -17.60
N ALA A 85 8.98 3.98 -16.84
CA ALA A 85 8.66 4.08 -15.43
C ALA A 85 8.75 2.70 -14.79
N VAL A 86 8.91 2.64 -13.47
CA VAL A 86 8.84 1.40 -12.69
C VAL A 86 7.83 1.58 -11.57
N PHE A 87 6.85 0.67 -11.48
CA PHE A 87 6.00 0.53 -10.31
C PHE A 87 6.69 -0.43 -9.34
N GLY A 88 7.15 0.09 -8.21
CA GLY A 88 7.95 -0.61 -7.21
C GLY A 88 9.35 0.01 -7.01
N PRO A 89 10.09 -0.44 -5.97
CA PRO A 89 9.68 -1.41 -4.94
C PRO A 89 8.60 -0.86 -4.01
N HIS A 90 7.91 -1.72 -3.26
CA HIS A 90 6.72 -1.34 -2.49
C HIS A 90 6.93 -1.36 -0.97
N ILE A 91 7.82 -2.21 -0.45
CA ILE A 91 8.08 -2.32 0.99
C ILE A 91 9.05 -1.22 1.42
N THR A 92 8.73 -0.47 2.47
CA THR A 92 9.56 0.67 2.94
C THR A 92 11.03 0.30 3.16
N ASP A 93 11.32 -0.84 3.80
CA ASP A 93 12.69 -1.32 4.05
C ASP A 93 13.48 -1.54 2.75
N ASN A 94 12.81 -1.76 1.62
CA ASN A 94 13.43 -1.86 0.30
C ASN A 94 13.41 -0.51 -0.46
N ALA A 95 12.31 0.22 -0.35
CA ALA A 95 12.07 1.45 -1.10
C ALA A 95 13.04 2.56 -0.71
N VAL A 96 13.17 2.86 0.59
CA VAL A 96 14.05 3.94 1.08
C VAL A 96 15.49 3.78 0.58
N PRO A 97 16.16 2.62 0.75
CA PRO A 97 17.51 2.45 0.22
C PRO A 97 17.56 2.34 -1.32
N THR A 98 16.54 1.81 -2.00
CA THR A 98 16.52 1.76 -3.47
C THR A 98 16.42 3.17 -4.08
N ARG A 99 15.76 4.11 -3.39
CA ARG A 99 15.68 5.52 -3.79
C ARG A 99 17.05 6.10 -4.11
N GLU A 100 18.06 5.87 -3.28
CA GLU A 100 19.41 6.42 -3.49
C GLU A 100 19.97 6.00 -4.86
N ALA A 101 19.85 4.71 -5.20
CA ALA A 101 20.26 4.21 -6.52
C ALA A 101 19.40 4.78 -7.66
N ILE A 102 18.12 5.03 -7.44
CA ILE A 102 17.24 5.64 -8.44
C ILE A 102 17.66 7.08 -8.72
N GLU A 103 17.87 7.89 -7.68
CA GLU A 103 18.19 9.30 -7.82
C GLU A 103 19.61 9.52 -8.40
N GLU A 104 20.58 8.70 -8.00
CA GLU A 104 21.98 8.85 -8.40
C GLU A 104 22.32 8.18 -9.75
N ARG A 105 21.76 6.99 -10.01
CA ARG A 105 22.17 6.15 -11.15
C ARG A 105 21.11 6.03 -12.23
N PHE A 106 19.88 5.69 -11.87
CA PHE A 106 18.90 5.25 -12.87
C PHE A 106 18.10 6.38 -13.50
N GLN A 107 17.65 7.34 -12.68
CA GLN A 107 16.89 8.52 -13.13
C GLN A 107 15.68 8.15 -14.01
N ILE A 108 14.95 7.11 -13.59
CA ILE A 108 13.68 6.66 -14.14
C ILE A 108 12.59 6.93 -13.09
N PRO A 109 11.42 7.47 -13.46
CA PRO A 109 10.36 7.68 -12.49
C PRO A 109 9.92 6.35 -11.88
N ALA A 110 10.06 6.23 -10.56
CA ALA A 110 9.63 5.10 -9.78
C ALA A 110 8.40 5.47 -8.95
N ILE A 111 7.37 4.63 -9.01
CA ILE A 111 6.11 4.82 -8.31
C ILE A 111 6.02 3.71 -7.26
N SER A 112 5.97 4.06 -5.98
CA SER A 112 5.86 3.10 -4.89
C SER A 112 4.52 3.22 -4.19
N VAL A 113 4.11 2.16 -3.50
CA VAL A 113 3.03 2.20 -2.52
C VAL A 113 3.52 2.26 -1.07
N SER A 114 4.84 2.39 -0.88
CA SER A 114 5.48 2.56 0.43
C SER A 114 4.87 3.76 1.18
N GLY A 115 4.64 3.57 2.48
CA GLY A 115 4.09 4.59 3.35
C GLY A 115 5.11 5.59 3.91
N SER A 116 6.40 5.47 3.57
CA SER A 116 7.44 6.34 4.10
C SER A 116 7.67 7.58 3.25
N ASP A 117 7.67 8.76 3.87
CA ASP A 117 8.05 10.01 3.21
C ASP A 117 9.54 10.04 2.83
N ASP A 118 10.38 9.21 3.46
CA ASP A 118 11.79 9.03 3.09
C ASP A 118 11.96 8.36 1.71
N TRP A 119 10.88 7.84 1.11
CA TRP A 119 10.87 7.42 -0.30
C TRP A 119 10.87 8.61 -1.26
N LEU A 120 10.34 9.77 -0.88
CA LEU A 120 10.13 10.88 -1.80
C LEU A 120 11.47 11.55 -2.20
N GLY A 121 11.64 11.79 -3.50
CA GLY A 121 12.85 12.34 -4.11
C GLY A 121 12.51 13.11 -5.39
N GLU A 122 13.42 13.24 -6.36
CA GLU A 122 13.11 13.86 -7.66
C GLU A 122 12.43 12.86 -8.61
N TRP A 123 12.87 11.61 -8.58
CA TRP A 123 12.42 10.54 -9.47
C TRP A 123 11.44 9.57 -8.81
N THR A 124 11.14 9.77 -7.53
CA THR A 124 10.38 8.83 -6.71
C THR A 124 9.05 9.42 -6.25
N PHE A 125 7.95 8.75 -6.62
CA PHE A 125 6.57 9.14 -6.39
C PHE A 125 5.86 8.08 -5.52
N ALA A 126 4.98 8.50 -4.63
CA ALA A 126 4.26 7.62 -3.73
C ALA A 126 2.75 7.67 -3.99
N PHE A 127 2.13 6.50 -4.15
CA PHE A 127 0.73 6.24 -3.83
C PHE A 127 0.69 5.55 -2.48
N PRO A 128 0.78 6.30 -1.36
CA PRO A 128 1.00 5.72 -0.03
C PRO A 128 -0.16 4.81 0.37
N GLN A 129 0.03 3.49 0.21
CA GLN A 129 -0.92 2.46 0.63
C GLN A 129 -0.73 2.23 2.12
N GLY A 130 -1.19 3.24 2.87
CA GLY A 130 -0.73 3.48 4.22
C GLY A 130 0.35 4.55 4.27
N SER A 131 0.53 5.15 5.43
CA SER A 131 1.47 6.22 5.69
C SER A 131 2.01 6.10 7.11
N LEU A 132 3.34 6.08 7.22
CA LEU A 132 4.03 5.99 8.51
C LEU A 132 3.81 7.22 9.40
N THR A 133 3.30 8.31 8.81
CA THR A 133 3.05 9.60 9.45
C THR A 133 1.56 9.83 9.73
N ASP A 134 0.66 9.44 8.80
CA ASP A 134 -0.77 9.71 8.93
C ASP A 134 -1.57 8.59 9.60
N GLU A 135 -1.22 7.31 9.42
CA GLU A 135 -1.92 6.22 10.12
C GLU A 135 -1.82 6.35 11.65
N PRO A 136 -0.69 6.75 12.24
CA PRO A 136 -0.63 7.01 13.68
C PRO A 136 -1.58 8.11 14.16
N ILE A 137 -1.83 9.14 13.33
CA ILE A 137 -2.84 10.17 13.62
C ILE A 137 -4.22 9.51 13.60
N PHE A 138 -4.49 8.71 12.58
CA PHE A 138 -5.77 8.03 12.44
C PHE A 138 -6.05 7.03 13.57
N TRP A 139 -5.05 6.29 14.04
CA TRP A 139 -5.21 5.41 15.21
C TRP A 139 -5.53 6.22 16.47
N ALA A 140 -4.81 7.32 16.71
CA ALA A 140 -5.06 8.18 17.87
C ALA A 140 -6.47 8.81 17.82
N ASP A 141 -6.96 9.19 16.64
CA ASP A 141 -8.32 9.67 16.44
C ASP A 141 -9.35 8.57 16.78
N GLN A 142 -9.19 7.36 16.25
CA GLN A 142 -10.08 6.23 16.53
C GLN A 142 -10.09 5.85 18.01
N LEU A 143 -8.91 5.76 18.65
CA LEU A 143 -8.77 5.49 20.07
C LEU A 143 -9.48 6.55 20.92
N ALA A 144 -9.28 7.84 20.59
CA ALA A 144 -9.90 8.94 21.30
C ALA A 144 -11.43 8.95 21.14
N LYS A 145 -11.94 8.72 19.92
CA LYS A 145 -13.38 8.59 19.63
C LYS A 145 -14.01 7.45 20.42
N ALA A 146 -13.32 6.32 20.54
CA ALA A 146 -13.77 5.16 21.31
C ALA A 146 -13.56 5.29 22.83
N GLY A 147 -12.89 6.35 23.29
CA GLY A 147 -12.67 6.62 24.72
C GLY A 147 -11.49 5.87 25.35
N TYR A 148 -10.64 5.21 24.56
CA TYR A 148 -9.44 4.52 25.05
C TYR A 148 -8.31 5.51 25.34
N ARG A 149 -7.69 5.43 26.53
CA ARG A 149 -6.71 6.43 27.00
C ARG A 149 -5.38 5.82 27.43
N GLU A 150 -5.34 4.54 27.78
CA GLU A 150 -4.13 3.81 28.11
C GLU A 150 -3.93 2.67 27.13
N VAL A 151 -2.89 2.72 26.29
CA VAL A 151 -2.68 1.72 25.22
C VAL A 151 -1.36 0.97 25.36
N GLY A 152 -1.37 -0.28 24.91
CA GLY A 152 -0.18 -1.11 24.74
C GLY A 152 0.25 -1.11 23.28
N VAL A 153 1.55 -1.02 23.00
CA VAL A 153 2.07 -0.98 21.63
C VAL A 153 2.98 -2.17 21.36
N LEU A 154 2.62 -2.91 20.30
CA LEU A 154 3.38 -4.04 19.76
C LEU A 154 4.18 -3.55 18.56
N ILE A 155 5.50 -3.66 18.61
CA ILE A 155 6.40 -2.99 17.66
C ILE A 155 7.25 -4.03 16.93
N GLU A 156 7.10 -4.15 15.62
CA GLU A 156 7.99 -5.00 14.83
C GLU A 156 9.45 -4.49 14.88
N HIS A 157 10.41 -5.41 14.93
CA HIS A 157 11.83 -5.10 14.81
C HIS A 157 12.20 -4.71 13.37
N SER A 158 11.79 -3.51 12.93
CA SER A 158 12.03 -2.99 11.59
C SER A 158 12.04 -1.45 11.56
N LEU A 159 12.52 -0.87 10.45
CA LEU A 159 12.43 0.56 10.20
C LEU A 159 10.98 1.04 10.26
N VAL A 160 10.06 0.26 9.69
CA VAL A 160 8.62 0.52 9.70
C VAL A 160 8.07 0.59 11.14
N GLY A 161 8.36 -0.41 11.97
CA GLY A 161 7.86 -0.46 13.35
C GLY A 161 8.36 0.72 14.20
N ASP A 162 9.65 1.06 14.10
CA ASP A 162 10.23 2.19 14.83
C ASP A 162 9.69 3.54 14.37
N THR A 163 9.45 3.70 13.07
CA THR A 163 8.92 4.95 12.49
C THR A 163 7.46 5.15 12.91
N TYR A 164 6.63 4.10 12.83
CA TYR A 164 5.25 4.16 13.33
C TYR A 164 5.19 4.55 14.81
N LEU A 165 5.97 3.89 15.67
CA LEU A 165 5.98 4.19 17.11
C LEU A 165 6.35 5.65 17.38
N ARG A 166 7.34 6.19 16.65
CA ARG A 166 7.76 7.59 16.78
C ARG A 166 6.59 8.55 16.52
N HIS A 167 5.93 8.40 15.38
CA HIS A 167 4.80 9.26 15.00
C HIS A 167 3.57 9.01 15.87
N PHE A 168 3.34 7.77 16.31
CA PHE A 168 2.24 7.44 17.21
C PHE A 168 2.39 8.09 18.58
N ARG A 169 3.60 8.14 19.14
CA ARG A 169 3.86 8.89 20.38
C ARG A 169 3.50 10.37 20.23
N ASP A 170 3.77 10.98 19.07
CA ASP A 170 3.41 12.37 18.81
C ASP A 170 1.89 12.55 18.65
N ALA A 171 1.21 11.61 18.00
CA ALA A 171 -0.25 11.62 17.85
C ALA A 171 -0.96 11.43 19.20
N CYS A 172 -0.54 10.46 20.01
CA CYS A 172 -1.04 10.21 21.35
C CYS A 172 -0.96 11.44 22.26
N ARG A 173 0.17 12.17 22.21
CA ARG A 173 0.33 13.43 22.99
C ARG A 173 -0.71 14.49 22.64
N ARG A 174 -1.20 14.55 21.40
CA ARG A 174 -2.23 15.54 20.98
C ARG A 174 -3.64 15.15 21.41
N LYS A 175 -3.84 13.90 21.83
CA LYS A 175 -5.14 13.33 22.19
C LYS A 175 -5.20 12.87 23.64
N ASP A 176 -4.21 13.20 24.46
CA ASP A 176 -4.09 12.76 25.86
C ASP A 176 -4.20 11.23 26.02
N ILE A 177 -3.57 10.48 25.11
CA ILE A 177 -3.45 9.03 25.18
C ILE A 177 -2.06 8.69 25.75
N ARG A 178 -2.00 7.77 26.70
CA ARG A 178 -0.77 7.27 27.32
C ARG A 178 -0.43 5.88 26.78
N ILE A 179 0.81 5.71 26.33
CA ILE A 179 1.37 4.39 26.05
C ILE A 179 1.88 3.83 27.37
N ILE A 180 1.23 2.80 27.91
CA ILE A 180 1.54 2.22 29.22
C ILE A 180 2.40 0.96 29.15
N ALA A 181 2.51 0.35 27.96
CA ALA A 181 3.38 -0.77 27.70
C ALA A 181 3.86 -0.75 26.25
N GLU A 182 5.12 -1.15 26.05
CA GLU A 182 5.72 -1.34 24.73
C GLU A 182 6.41 -2.71 24.72
N ALA A 183 6.20 -3.48 23.66
CA ALA A 183 6.89 -4.75 23.48
C ALA A 183 7.30 -4.92 22.02
N LYS A 184 8.52 -5.40 21.82
CA LYS A 184 9.06 -5.65 20.50
C LYS A 184 8.71 -7.07 20.04
N ILE A 185 8.31 -7.22 18.78
CA ILE A 185 8.00 -8.49 18.14
C ILE A 185 8.90 -8.73 16.93
N ALA A 186 9.36 -9.95 16.74
CA ALA A 186 10.10 -10.31 15.53
C ALA A 186 9.15 -10.36 14.32
N GLN A 187 9.60 -9.89 13.16
CA GLN A 187 8.84 -10.02 11.91
C GLN A 187 8.62 -11.49 11.50
N THR A 188 9.38 -12.41 12.09
CA THR A 188 9.26 -13.87 11.96
C THR A 188 8.29 -14.50 12.97
N ALA A 189 7.55 -13.69 13.73
CA ALA A 189 6.56 -14.12 14.72
C ALA A 189 7.11 -15.07 15.81
N GLN A 190 8.37 -14.93 16.18
CA GLN A 190 8.97 -15.67 17.30
C GLN A 190 8.62 -15.01 18.65
N ASN A 191 8.55 -15.82 19.71
CA ASN A 191 8.37 -15.38 21.11
C ASN A 191 7.08 -14.58 21.42
N VAL A 192 6.00 -14.80 20.66
CA VAL A 192 4.76 -14.02 20.78
C VAL A 192 4.07 -14.13 22.16
N HIS A 193 4.17 -15.29 22.83
CA HIS A 193 3.50 -15.50 24.13
C HIS A 193 4.03 -14.58 25.25
N GLU A 194 5.34 -14.36 25.32
CA GLU A 194 5.95 -13.47 26.33
C GLU A 194 5.54 -12.01 26.11
N VAL A 195 5.46 -11.61 24.83
CA VAL A 195 5.02 -10.28 24.44
C VAL A 195 3.56 -10.06 24.82
N VAL A 196 2.67 -11.00 24.51
CA VAL A 196 1.26 -10.88 24.89
C VAL A 196 1.08 -10.88 26.40
N LYS A 197 1.84 -11.71 27.14
CA LYS A 197 1.81 -11.70 28.60
C LYS A 197 2.22 -10.35 29.18
N THR A 198 3.27 -9.74 28.64
CA THR A 198 3.73 -8.40 29.04
C THR A 198 2.61 -7.37 28.88
N MET A 199 1.90 -7.41 27.75
CA MET A 199 0.76 -6.54 27.49
C MET A 199 -0.42 -6.83 28.44
N HIS A 200 -0.74 -8.09 28.66
CA HIS A 200 -1.81 -8.52 29.55
C HIS A 200 -1.59 -8.04 30.99
N ASP A 201 -0.36 -8.18 31.51
CA ASP A 201 0.00 -7.77 32.87
C ASP A 201 -0.06 -6.24 33.05
N ALA A 202 0.21 -5.48 31.98
CA ALA A 202 0.10 -4.03 31.96
C ALA A 202 -1.36 -3.51 31.88
N LYS A 203 -2.31 -4.34 31.41
CA LYS A 203 -3.75 -4.05 31.33
C LYS A 203 -4.12 -2.78 30.55
N PRO A 204 -3.66 -2.61 29.30
CA PRO A 204 -4.09 -1.49 28.47
C PRO A 204 -5.56 -1.62 28.07
N ASP A 205 -6.20 -0.48 27.82
CA ASP A 205 -7.55 -0.36 27.26
C ASP A 205 -7.63 -0.91 25.84
N ALA A 206 -6.54 -0.77 25.07
CA ALA A 206 -6.44 -1.21 23.68
C ALA A 206 -4.98 -1.52 23.28
N LEU A 207 -4.82 -2.32 22.24
CA LEU A 207 -3.54 -2.65 21.63
C LEU A 207 -3.38 -1.96 20.27
N VAL A 208 -2.17 -1.50 19.99
CA VAL A 208 -1.79 -0.96 18.68
C VAL A 208 -0.59 -1.71 18.15
N HIS A 209 -0.66 -2.16 16.89
CA HIS A 209 0.45 -2.80 16.21
C HIS A 209 1.16 -1.83 15.26
N CYS A 210 2.47 -1.68 15.43
CA CYS A 210 3.37 -0.91 14.60
C CYS A 210 4.28 -1.86 13.81
N GLY A 211 3.95 -2.14 12.56
CA GLY A 211 4.73 -3.06 11.73
C GLY A 211 4.13 -3.34 10.36
N PHE A 212 4.75 -4.28 9.63
CA PHE A 212 4.32 -4.76 8.32
C PHE A 212 3.26 -5.88 8.42
N GLY A 213 3.14 -6.57 9.57
CA GLY A 213 1.99 -7.45 9.87
C GLY A 213 2.30 -8.94 9.92
N PHE A 214 3.49 -9.38 9.51
CA PHE A 214 3.87 -10.79 9.63
C PHE A 214 4.09 -11.19 11.09
N GLY A 215 4.45 -10.24 11.97
CA GLY A 215 4.57 -10.50 13.41
C GLY A 215 3.23 -10.82 14.10
N ILE A 216 2.09 -10.53 13.46
CA ILE A 216 0.75 -10.69 14.06
C ILE A 216 0.27 -12.14 14.11
N VAL A 217 0.80 -13.03 13.25
CA VAL A 217 0.23 -14.37 12.97
C VAL A 217 -0.18 -15.18 14.21
N PHE A 218 0.58 -15.11 15.29
CA PHE A 218 0.30 -15.86 16.53
C PHE A 218 -0.27 -15.02 17.69
N LEU A 219 -0.51 -13.72 17.49
CA LEU A 219 -1.02 -12.85 18.55
C LEU A 219 -2.41 -13.26 19.01
N ASN A 220 -3.34 -13.52 18.08
CA ASN A 220 -4.71 -13.91 18.42
C ASN A 220 -4.76 -15.21 19.23
N ALA A 221 -3.92 -16.21 18.89
CA ALA A 221 -3.83 -17.45 19.65
C ALA A 221 -3.28 -17.22 21.07
N ALA A 222 -2.27 -16.35 21.22
CA ALA A 222 -1.70 -16.02 22.52
C ALA A 222 -2.66 -15.19 23.40
N LEU A 223 -3.46 -14.31 22.78
CA LEU A 223 -4.54 -13.56 23.45
C LEU A 223 -5.63 -14.51 23.98
N GLN A 224 -6.08 -15.45 23.13
CA GLN A 224 -7.08 -16.46 23.50
C GLN A 224 -6.59 -17.37 24.64
N ALA A 225 -5.30 -17.72 24.67
CA ALA A 225 -4.72 -18.54 25.74
C ALA A 225 -4.76 -17.87 27.12
N LEU A 226 -4.96 -16.55 27.18
CA LEU A 226 -5.11 -15.76 28.40
C LEU A 226 -6.56 -15.31 28.65
N ASP A 227 -7.53 -15.77 27.84
CA ASP A 227 -8.92 -15.31 27.87
C ASP A 227 -9.03 -13.78 27.79
N TRP A 228 -8.17 -13.17 26.95
CA TRP A 228 -8.05 -11.72 26.84
C TRP A 228 -8.31 -11.25 25.40
N ASP A 229 -9.31 -10.40 25.22
CA ASP A 229 -9.75 -9.92 23.91
C ASP A 229 -9.87 -8.38 23.88
N PRO A 230 -8.76 -7.63 24.00
CA PRO A 230 -8.81 -6.17 24.00
C PRO A 230 -9.11 -5.64 22.58
N PRO A 231 -9.70 -4.43 22.45
CA PRO A 231 -9.69 -3.69 21.19
C PRO A 231 -8.28 -3.59 20.60
N ARG A 232 -8.16 -3.81 19.29
CA ARG A 232 -6.87 -3.88 18.59
C ARG A 232 -6.90 -3.06 17.31
N PHE A 233 -5.85 -2.26 17.10
CA PHE A 233 -5.67 -1.40 15.94
C PHE A 233 -4.36 -1.71 15.24
N THR A 234 -4.36 -1.68 13.91
CA THR A 234 -3.15 -1.92 13.11
C THR A 234 -3.12 -1.05 11.86
N SER A 235 -1.97 -1.04 11.21
CA SER A 235 -1.72 -0.33 9.97
C SER A 235 -2.40 -0.97 8.75
N THR A 236 -2.05 -0.50 7.56
CA THR A 236 -2.29 -1.20 6.30
C THR A 236 -1.65 -2.59 6.22
N ALA A 237 -0.87 -3.01 7.23
CA ALA A 237 -0.58 -4.41 7.50
C ALA A 237 -1.84 -5.30 7.43
N PHE A 238 -3.00 -4.76 7.79
CA PHE A 238 -4.31 -5.40 7.65
C PHE A 238 -4.58 -5.98 6.25
N GLN A 239 -4.09 -5.32 5.20
CA GLN A 239 -4.27 -5.73 3.82
C GLN A 239 -3.57 -7.06 3.49
N ASN A 240 -2.66 -7.53 4.36
CA ASN A 240 -2.09 -8.86 4.26
C ASN A 240 -3.11 -9.98 4.55
N ALA A 241 -4.29 -9.66 5.09
CA ALA A 241 -5.37 -10.63 5.31
C ALA A 241 -5.73 -11.42 4.04
N TRP A 242 -5.67 -10.78 2.87
CA TRP A 242 -5.96 -11.40 1.57
C TRP A 242 -4.83 -12.28 1.02
N ILE A 243 -3.67 -12.39 1.69
CA ILE A 243 -2.57 -13.26 1.25
C ILE A 243 -2.91 -14.74 1.43
N SER A 244 -3.56 -15.09 2.54
CA SER A 244 -3.93 -16.48 2.84
C SER A 244 -4.98 -16.55 3.95
N PRO A 245 -5.70 -17.67 4.08
CA PRO A 245 -6.62 -17.89 5.20
C PRO A 245 -5.95 -17.76 6.58
N VAL A 246 -4.66 -18.09 6.69
CA VAL A 246 -3.90 -17.93 7.94
C VAL A 246 -3.76 -16.45 8.31
N MET A 247 -3.44 -15.60 7.33
CA MET A 247 -3.34 -14.16 7.55
C MET A 247 -4.71 -13.54 7.83
N TRP A 248 -5.78 -14.01 7.16
CA TRP A 248 -7.15 -13.59 7.47
C TRP A 248 -7.46 -13.80 8.95
N GLN A 249 -7.24 -15.02 9.45
CA GLN A 249 -7.49 -15.35 10.85
C GLN A 249 -6.60 -14.58 11.83
N ALA A 250 -5.37 -14.25 11.44
CA ALA A 250 -4.47 -13.43 12.24
C ALA A 250 -4.98 -11.99 12.43
N PHE A 251 -5.69 -11.44 11.44
CA PHE A 251 -6.27 -10.09 11.49
C PHE A 251 -7.73 -10.05 11.96
N MET A 252 -8.37 -11.20 12.20
CA MET A 252 -9.71 -11.22 12.80
C MET A 252 -9.71 -10.49 14.14
N GLY A 253 -10.70 -9.61 14.35
CA GLY A 253 -10.82 -8.79 15.55
C GLY A 253 -9.83 -7.62 15.64
N TRP A 254 -9.11 -7.30 14.55
CA TRP A 254 -8.32 -6.07 14.43
C TRP A 254 -9.08 -5.04 13.60
N THR A 255 -9.09 -3.79 14.05
CA THR A 255 -9.41 -2.64 13.22
C THR A 255 -8.17 -2.23 12.46
N GLY A 256 -8.17 -2.47 11.15
CA GLY A 256 -7.04 -2.18 10.28
C GLY A 256 -7.28 -0.98 9.39
N VAL A 257 -6.18 -0.39 8.91
CA VAL A 257 -6.26 0.65 7.88
C VAL A 257 -6.33 0.02 6.51
N ASP A 258 -7.15 0.58 5.62
CA ASP A 258 -7.34 0.14 4.25
C ASP A 258 -7.61 1.34 3.33
N GLN A 259 -7.83 1.07 2.04
CA GLN A 259 -8.16 2.06 1.01
C GLN A 259 -9.32 1.64 0.11
N TYR A 260 -10.07 0.62 0.50
CA TYR A 260 -11.34 0.27 -0.14
C TYR A 260 -12.51 0.85 0.65
N ASP A 261 -13.37 1.61 -0.04
CA ASP A 261 -14.60 2.18 0.53
C ASP A 261 -15.77 1.89 -0.41
N GLU A 262 -16.75 1.12 0.08
CA GLU A 262 -17.95 0.76 -0.68
C GLU A 262 -18.77 1.98 -1.14
N ALA A 263 -18.63 3.14 -0.48
CA ALA A 263 -19.31 4.37 -0.85
C ALA A 263 -18.60 5.14 -1.98
N ASN A 264 -17.33 4.85 -2.31
CA ASN A 264 -16.61 5.61 -3.33
C ASN A 264 -17.10 5.26 -4.75
N PRO A 265 -17.83 6.16 -5.42
CA PRO A 265 -18.46 5.83 -6.70
C PRO A 265 -17.45 5.67 -7.85
N VAL A 266 -16.22 6.20 -7.71
CA VAL A 266 -15.15 5.98 -8.69
C VAL A 266 -14.66 4.54 -8.61
N GLY A 267 -14.43 4.04 -7.39
CA GLY A 267 -14.05 2.66 -7.13
C GLY A 267 -15.14 1.68 -7.57
N GLN A 268 -16.39 1.92 -7.17
CA GLN A 268 -17.51 1.03 -7.52
C GLN A 268 -17.68 0.88 -9.05
N ARG A 269 -17.63 1.98 -9.81
CA ARG A 269 -17.70 1.92 -11.28
C ARG A 269 -16.55 1.13 -11.90
N PHE A 270 -15.33 1.32 -11.39
CA PHE A 270 -14.19 0.56 -11.87
C PHE A 270 -14.36 -0.95 -11.61
N LEU A 271 -14.85 -1.32 -10.44
CA LEU A 271 -15.12 -2.72 -10.11
C LEU A 271 -16.23 -3.33 -10.97
N ASP A 272 -17.25 -2.55 -11.35
CA ASP A 272 -18.28 -3.00 -12.29
C ASP A 272 -17.69 -3.25 -13.70
N ASP A 273 -16.77 -2.40 -14.15
CA ASP A 273 -16.08 -2.59 -15.42
C ASP A 273 -15.08 -3.77 -15.37
N TYR A 274 -14.42 -3.96 -14.24
CA TYR A 274 -13.58 -5.12 -13.96
C TYR A 274 -14.39 -6.42 -14.03
N GLN A 275 -15.60 -6.43 -13.45
CA GLN A 275 -16.52 -7.57 -13.53
C GLN A 275 -16.96 -7.86 -14.97
N LYS A 276 -17.26 -6.84 -15.77
CA LYS A 276 -17.60 -7.03 -17.18
C LYS A 276 -16.43 -7.61 -17.97
N ALA A 277 -15.21 -7.20 -17.66
CA ALA A 277 -14.01 -7.62 -18.38
C ALA A 277 -13.54 -9.04 -17.98
N TYR A 278 -13.61 -9.37 -16.69
CA TYR A 278 -12.94 -10.56 -16.12
C TYR A 278 -13.88 -11.50 -15.35
N GLY A 279 -15.17 -11.15 -15.21
CA GLY A 279 -16.18 -12.00 -14.56
C GLY A 279 -16.14 -12.00 -13.02
N ARG A 280 -15.25 -11.22 -12.40
CA ARG A 280 -15.10 -11.09 -10.95
C ARG A 280 -15.22 -9.63 -10.51
N ARG A 281 -15.69 -9.39 -9.30
CA ARG A 281 -15.83 -8.04 -8.74
C ARG A 281 -15.09 -7.96 -7.39
N PRO A 282 -13.75 -7.81 -7.40
CA PRO A 282 -12.95 -7.83 -6.17
C PRO A 282 -13.18 -6.59 -5.29
N GLU A 283 -13.80 -6.77 -4.13
CA GLU A 283 -14.15 -5.69 -3.18
C GLU A 283 -13.10 -5.53 -2.08
N TYR A 284 -11.88 -5.16 -2.47
CA TYR A 284 -10.78 -4.84 -1.56
C TYR A 284 -9.81 -3.85 -2.23
N CYS A 285 -8.73 -3.46 -1.55
CA CYS A 285 -7.93 -2.31 -1.97
C CYS A 285 -7.11 -2.48 -3.25
N VAL A 286 -6.59 -3.67 -3.54
CA VAL A 286 -5.60 -3.86 -4.63
C VAL A 286 -6.13 -3.35 -5.99
N PRO A 287 -7.33 -3.73 -6.46
CA PRO A 287 -7.83 -3.25 -7.74
C PRO A 287 -7.98 -1.73 -7.80
N VAL A 288 -8.54 -1.10 -6.76
CA VAL A 288 -8.80 0.34 -6.75
C VAL A 288 -7.52 1.17 -6.60
N VAL A 289 -6.55 0.67 -5.83
CA VAL A 289 -5.20 1.26 -5.73
C VAL A 289 -4.48 1.20 -7.07
N ASN A 290 -4.41 0.01 -7.66
CA ASN A 290 -3.69 -0.20 -8.92
C ASN A 290 -4.35 0.55 -10.08
N ARG A 291 -5.68 0.69 -10.09
CA ARG A 291 -6.38 1.56 -11.03
C ARG A 291 -5.89 2.99 -10.96
N ASP A 292 -5.76 3.55 -9.76
CA ASP A 292 -5.32 4.94 -9.59
C ASP A 292 -3.88 5.14 -10.05
N VAL A 293 -2.99 4.19 -9.74
CA VAL A 293 -1.62 4.17 -10.26
C VAL A 293 -1.63 4.12 -11.79
N ALA A 294 -2.35 3.17 -12.39
CA ALA A 294 -2.45 2.99 -13.83
C ALA A 294 -3.03 4.22 -14.53
N THR A 295 -4.05 4.86 -13.95
CA THR A 295 -4.68 6.06 -14.53
C THR A 295 -3.73 7.27 -14.49
N ALA A 296 -2.94 7.42 -13.43
CA ALA A 296 -1.93 8.48 -13.35
C ALA A 296 -0.79 8.25 -14.35
N LEU A 297 -0.32 7.00 -14.47
CA LEU A 297 0.67 6.61 -15.48
C LEU A 297 0.16 6.81 -16.90
N LEU A 298 -1.09 6.45 -17.18
CA LEU A 298 -1.72 6.67 -18.48
C LEU A 298 -1.72 8.17 -18.86
N ARG A 299 -2.12 9.04 -17.92
CA ARG A 299 -2.06 10.50 -18.12
C ARG A 299 -0.61 10.96 -18.39
N ALA A 300 0.35 10.43 -17.64
CA ALA A 300 1.75 10.77 -17.83
C ALA A 300 2.30 10.29 -19.18
N PHE A 301 2.01 9.06 -19.61
CA PHE A 301 2.42 8.55 -20.93
C PHE A 301 1.82 9.34 -22.08
N THR A 302 0.55 9.74 -21.95
CA THR A 302 -0.14 10.56 -22.95
C THR A 302 0.46 11.97 -23.07
N ASP A 303 0.95 12.53 -21.96
CA ASP A 303 1.43 13.91 -21.89
C ASP A 303 2.97 14.04 -21.93
N ALA A 304 3.70 12.92 -21.99
CA ALA A 304 5.16 12.90 -22.06
C ALA A 304 5.67 13.21 -23.48
N HIS A 305 6.26 14.41 -23.65
CA HIS A 305 6.81 14.87 -24.93
C HIS A 305 8.24 15.41 -24.75
N PRO A 306 9.29 14.67 -25.18
CA PRO A 306 9.25 13.34 -25.79
C PRO A 306 8.89 12.24 -24.78
N LEU A 307 8.33 11.14 -25.29
CA LEU A 307 8.03 9.93 -24.53
C LEU A 307 9.35 9.27 -24.10
N SER A 308 9.80 9.66 -22.91
CA SER A 308 11.11 9.34 -22.31
C SER A 308 10.96 9.31 -20.79
N PRO A 309 11.89 8.72 -20.03
CA PRO A 309 11.77 8.67 -18.57
C PRO A 309 11.61 10.05 -17.93
N ARG A 310 12.38 11.04 -18.38
CA ARG A 310 12.24 12.43 -17.94
C ARG A 310 10.89 13.03 -18.32
N GLY A 311 10.44 12.81 -19.56
CA GLY A 311 9.12 13.26 -20.01
C GLY A 311 7.98 12.69 -19.17
N VAL A 312 8.06 11.40 -18.81
CA VAL A 312 7.08 10.73 -17.95
C VAL A 312 7.13 11.29 -16.52
N LYS A 313 8.33 11.50 -15.96
CA LYS A 313 8.51 12.14 -14.65
C LYS A 313 7.85 13.52 -14.59
N GLU A 314 8.13 14.38 -15.58
CA GLU A 314 7.57 15.73 -15.65
C GLU A 314 6.06 15.71 -15.92
N ALA A 315 5.56 14.74 -16.69
CA ALA A 315 4.13 14.56 -16.93
C ALA A 315 3.38 14.07 -15.69
N LEU A 316 3.98 13.19 -14.88
CA LEU A 316 3.45 12.82 -13.56
C LEU A 316 3.25 14.06 -12.67
N GLU A 317 4.21 14.98 -12.63
CA GLU A 317 4.10 16.24 -11.86
C GLU A 317 2.94 17.15 -12.31
N ARG A 318 2.39 16.92 -13.51
CA ARG A 318 1.22 17.62 -14.07
C ARG A 318 -0.10 16.87 -13.86
N VAL A 319 -0.09 15.67 -13.29
CA VAL A 319 -1.33 15.00 -12.85
C VAL A 319 -1.93 15.77 -11.68
N LYS A 320 -3.10 16.37 -11.91
CA LYS A 320 -3.84 17.17 -10.90
C LYS A 320 -5.29 16.72 -10.82
N MET A 321 -5.83 16.73 -9.59
CA MET A 321 -7.25 16.57 -9.28
C MET A 321 -7.92 15.37 -9.94
N MET A 322 -7.15 14.30 -10.20
CA MET A 322 -7.69 13.08 -10.78
C MET A 322 -8.62 12.41 -9.76
N PRO A 323 -9.87 12.04 -10.10
CA PRO A 323 -10.72 11.29 -9.20
C PRO A 323 -10.07 9.95 -8.83
N ALA A 324 -9.95 9.68 -7.52
CA ALA A 324 -9.38 8.46 -6.98
C ALA A 324 -10.46 7.39 -6.81
N ALA A 325 -10.14 6.15 -7.21
CA ALA A 325 -10.93 4.97 -6.89
C ALA A 325 -10.65 4.45 -5.48
N ALA A 326 -9.44 4.63 -4.99
CA ALA A 326 -9.04 4.30 -3.63
C ALA A 326 -9.44 5.40 -2.64
N GLY A 327 -9.73 5.00 -1.40
CA GLY A 327 -10.20 5.87 -0.32
C GLY A 327 -11.69 6.20 -0.43
N ALA A 328 -12.13 7.08 0.46
CA ALA A 328 -13.50 7.54 0.62
C ALA A 328 -13.98 8.44 -0.55
N PRO A 329 -15.30 8.70 -0.67
CA PRO A 329 -15.83 9.62 -1.66
C PRO A 329 -15.14 10.99 -1.62
N GLY A 330 -14.66 11.45 -2.78
CA GLY A 330 -14.05 12.77 -2.92
C GLY A 330 -12.52 12.77 -2.87
N THR A 331 -11.87 11.65 -2.50
CA THR A 331 -10.41 11.51 -2.59
C THR A 331 -9.93 11.80 -4.03
N ARG A 332 -8.79 12.50 -4.12
CA ARG A 332 -8.16 12.88 -5.40
C ARG A 332 -6.73 12.42 -5.45
N VAL A 333 -6.23 12.19 -6.65
CA VAL A 333 -4.80 12.01 -6.94
C VAL A 333 -4.26 13.31 -7.54
N SER A 334 -3.22 13.86 -6.94
CA SER A 334 -2.47 15.00 -7.47
C SER A 334 -0.99 14.87 -7.13
N PHE A 335 -0.13 15.16 -8.11
CA PHE A 335 1.30 15.34 -7.88
C PHE A 335 1.71 16.78 -8.14
N GLY A 336 2.97 17.13 -7.94
CA GLY A 336 3.60 18.39 -8.26
C GLY A 336 5.12 18.30 -8.14
N LYS A 337 5.84 19.33 -8.59
CA LYS A 337 7.31 19.37 -8.59
C LYS A 337 7.96 19.09 -7.22
N TRP A 338 7.24 19.37 -6.14
CA TRP A 338 7.68 19.16 -4.76
C TRP A 338 6.63 18.40 -3.94
N THR A 339 5.63 17.85 -4.62
CA THR A 339 4.51 17.12 -4.01
C THR A 339 4.38 15.81 -4.76
N ARG A 340 5.24 14.85 -4.41
CA ARG A 340 5.30 13.54 -5.08
C ARG A 340 4.53 12.44 -4.35
N ARG A 341 3.66 12.84 -3.44
CA ARG A 341 2.70 11.99 -2.74
C ARG A 341 1.33 12.19 -3.38
N ALA A 342 0.65 11.11 -3.77
CA ALA A 342 -0.44 11.13 -4.75
C ALA A 342 -1.81 11.46 -4.16
N TRP A 343 -2.34 10.60 -3.28
CA TRP A 343 -3.68 10.77 -2.74
C TRP A 343 -3.74 11.99 -1.83
N MET A 344 -4.77 12.80 -2.05
CA MET A 344 -5.03 14.07 -1.41
C MET A 344 -6.44 14.08 -0.80
N GLY A 345 -6.57 14.84 0.29
CA GLY A 345 -7.81 15.05 1.01
C GLY A 345 -8.00 14.09 2.18
N ALA A 346 -8.96 14.42 3.04
CA ALA A 346 -9.45 13.50 4.06
C ALA A 346 -10.03 12.23 3.40
N GLY A 347 -10.03 11.14 4.15
CA GLY A 347 -10.64 9.87 3.76
C GLY A 347 -9.85 9.03 2.76
N TYR A 348 -8.63 9.44 2.36
CA TYR A 348 -7.80 8.58 1.49
C TYR A 348 -7.36 7.27 2.17
N LEU A 349 -7.44 7.23 3.51
CA LEU A 349 -7.38 6.04 4.34
C LEU A 349 -8.75 5.82 4.99
N VAL A 350 -9.11 4.55 5.13
CA VAL A 350 -10.30 4.12 5.86
C VAL A 350 -9.93 3.06 6.89
N ALA A 351 -10.73 2.92 7.93
CA ALA A 351 -10.58 1.84 8.91
C ALA A 351 -11.61 0.76 8.60
N ARG A 352 -11.21 -0.51 8.65
CA ARG A 352 -12.06 -1.66 8.37
C ARG A 352 -11.84 -2.79 9.36
N GLN A 353 -12.82 -3.68 9.45
CA GLN A 353 -12.73 -4.96 10.15
C GLN A 353 -13.10 -6.10 9.19
N LEU A 354 -12.45 -7.25 9.37
CA LEU A 354 -12.74 -8.46 8.61
C LEU A 354 -14.02 -9.13 9.11
N ASP A 355 -14.79 -9.68 8.18
CA ASP A 355 -15.93 -10.53 8.48
C ASP A 355 -15.49 -11.98 8.68
N ALA A 356 -16.30 -12.75 9.41
CA ALA A 356 -16.00 -14.15 9.70
C ALA A 356 -16.12 -15.08 8.48
N ASP A 357 -16.57 -14.58 7.33
CA ASP A 357 -16.77 -15.36 6.11
C ASP A 357 -15.49 -15.64 5.32
N GLY A 358 -14.36 -15.02 5.69
CA GLY A 358 -13.08 -15.24 5.03
C GLY A 358 -12.90 -14.45 3.73
N VAL A 359 -13.82 -13.54 3.39
CA VAL A 359 -13.85 -12.85 2.10
C VAL A 359 -14.08 -11.35 2.25
N ASN A 360 -15.03 -10.96 3.11
CA ASN A 360 -15.52 -9.59 3.20
C ASN A 360 -14.92 -8.83 4.37
N SER A 361 -14.92 -7.51 4.24
CA SER A 361 -14.61 -6.58 5.32
C SER A 361 -15.62 -5.45 5.27
N HIS A 362 -15.86 -4.78 6.40
CA HIS A 362 -16.79 -3.66 6.47
C HIS A 362 -16.10 -2.39 6.98
N LEU A 363 -16.59 -1.24 6.52
CA LEU A 363 -16.11 0.07 6.93
C LEU A 363 -16.42 0.33 8.42
N VAL A 364 -15.43 0.88 9.14
CA VAL A 364 -15.54 1.28 10.55
C VAL A 364 -15.47 2.79 10.71
N ASP A 365 -14.49 3.44 10.07
CA ASP A 365 -14.26 4.89 10.17
C ASP A 365 -13.50 5.39 8.94
N ARG A 366 -13.42 6.71 8.75
CA ARG A 366 -12.64 7.35 7.68
C ARG A 366 -11.67 8.35 8.24
N PHE A 367 -10.47 8.41 7.66
CA PHE A 367 -9.44 9.33 8.13
C PHE A 367 -9.85 10.79 7.94
N GLY A 368 -9.76 11.60 9.00
CA GLY A 368 -10.10 13.02 8.94
C GLY A 368 -11.61 13.32 8.95
N GLU A 369 -12.48 12.33 9.16
CA GLU A 369 -13.85 12.58 9.60
C GLU A 369 -13.86 12.80 11.12
N GLU A 370 -14.59 13.81 11.60
CA GLU A 370 -14.72 14.15 13.03
C GLU A 370 -15.87 13.41 13.71
#